data_AF-A0A9D4YM91-F1
#
_entry.id   AF-A0A9D4YM91-F1
#
_cell.length_a   1.000
_cell.length_b   1.000
_cell.length_c   1.000
_cell.angle_alpha   90.00
_cell.angle_beta   90.00
_cell.angle_gamma   90.00
#
_symmetry.space_group_name_H-M   'P 1'
#
loop_
_entity.id
_entity.type
_entity.pdbx_description
1 polymer ?
#
loop_
_entity_poly.entity_id
_entity_poly.type
_entity_poly.pdbx_seq_one_letter_code
_entity_poly.pdbx_strand_id
1 'polypeptide(L)'
;GQWRGVDPVVFFKDDTIINSIRDFYGIDEGFPFNGHLITRNSDTSHVKRIYYVSKFVKDILELNFSAGQQLKITSVGMKMFERQTAREGTDAPCAFRISSKGLPLILPYITKQIIQASPVDFKHLLQDKDVKFTDFADAEFGKKAENL
;
A
#
# COMPACT_ATOMS: atom_id res chain seq x y z
N GLY A 1 -27.84 11.93 0.80
CA GLY A 1 -26.88 12.74 1.56
C GLY A 1 -26.18 13.74 0.66
N GLN A 2 -25.45 14.69 1.25
CA GLN A 2 -24.77 15.84 0.64
C GLN A 2 -23.80 15.49 -0.52
N TRP A 3 -23.46 14.22 -0.69
CA TRP A 3 -22.53 13.72 -1.70
C TRP A 3 -23.18 12.64 -2.57
N ARG A 4 -24.13 12.99 -3.44
CA ARG A 4 -24.66 12.03 -4.42
C ARG A 4 -23.55 11.66 -5.43
N GLY A 5 -23.17 10.39 -5.43
CA GLY A 5 -22.32 9.77 -6.46
C GLY A 5 -20.81 9.91 -6.30
N VAL A 6 -20.30 10.55 -5.23
CA VAL A 6 -18.85 10.62 -4.95
C VAL A 6 -18.62 10.46 -3.46
N ASP A 7 -17.97 9.37 -3.06
CA ASP A 7 -17.62 9.15 -1.65
C ASP A 7 -16.62 10.21 -1.15
N PRO A 8 -16.75 10.66 0.11
CA PRO A 8 -15.84 11.65 0.66
C PRO A 8 -14.43 11.07 0.77
N VAL A 9 -13.45 11.95 0.58
CA VAL A 9 -12.07 11.67 0.99
C VAL A 9 -12.00 11.86 2.50
N VAL A 10 -11.41 10.90 3.20
CA VAL A 10 -11.18 10.96 4.66
C VAL A 10 -9.76 10.52 4.97
N PHE A 11 -9.19 11.04 6.05
CA PHE A 11 -7.92 10.56 6.57
C PHE A 11 -8.06 9.14 7.10
N PHE A 12 -7.12 8.28 6.73
CA PHE A 12 -7.03 6.93 7.24
C PHE A 12 -6.25 6.94 8.55
N LYS A 13 -6.91 6.57 9.66
CA LYS A 13 -6.41 6.70 11.04
C LYS A 13 -6.48 5.40 11.84
N ASP A 14 -6.55 4.26 11.17
CA ASP A 14 -6.52 2.96 11.84
C ASP A 14 -5.06 2.61 12.17
N ASP A 15 -4.62 2.99 13.36
CA ASP A 15 -3.24 2.79 13.80
C ASP A 15 -2.83 1.31 13.82
N THR A 16 -3.78 0.39 14.05
CA THR A 16 -3.49 -1.05 14.01
C THR A 16 -3.07 -1.48 12.62
N ILE A 17 -3.81 -1.06 11.60
CA ILE A 17 -3.49 -1.36 10.20
C ILE A 17 -2.22 -0.62 9.76
N ILE A 18 -2.08 0.66 10.12
CA ILE A 18 -0.92 1.49 9.75
C ILE A 18 0.36 0.88 10.30
N ASN A 19 0.37 0.49 11.59
CA ASN A 19 1.52 -0.15 12.22
C ASN A 19 1.80 -1.52 11.62
N SER A 20 0.77 -2.34 11.36
CA SER A 20 0.94 -3.63 10.67
C SER A 20 1.63 -3.47 9.31
N ILE A 21 1.25 -2.47 8.49
CA ILE A 21 1.90 -2.19 7.20
C ILE A 21 3.36 -1.75 7.41
N ARG A 22 3.60 -0.83 8.34
CA ARG A 22 4.95 -0.32 8.67
C ARG A 22 5.87 -1.44 9.13
N ASP A 23 5.41 -2.29 10.04
CA ASP A 23 6.19 -3.37 10.62
C ASP A 23 6.48 -4.48 9.60
N PHE A 24 5.50 -4.81 8.75
CA PHE A 24 5.64 -5.86 7.75
C PHE A 24 6.67 -5.49 6.68
N TYR A 25 6.60 -4.26 6.14
CA TYR A 25 7.56 -3.78 5.13
C TYR A 25 8.82 -3.14 5.73
N GLY A 26 8.86 -2.92 7.04
CA GLY A 26 9.94 -2.19 7.70
C GLY A 26 10.10 -0.79 7.11
N ILE A 27 9.00 -0.02 7.07
CA ILE A 27 8.99 1.34 6.54
C ILE A 27 9.76 2.26 7.48
N ASP A 28 10.85 2.85 6.98
CA ASP A 28 11.73 3.77 7.69
C ASP A 28 11.00 5.05 8.15
N GLU A 29 11.38 5.57 9.32
CA GLU A 29 10.77 6.76 9.93
C GLU A 29 11.05 8.05 9.14
N GLY A 30 12.06 8.05 8.26
CA GLY A 30 12.32 9.14 7.33
C GLY A 30 11.23 9.30 6.26
N PHE A 31 10.39 8.29 6.04
CA PHE A 31 9.23 8.42 5.18
C PHE A 31 8.05 9.05 5.96
N PRO A 32 7.48 10.18 5.50
CA PRO A 32 6.36 10.84 6.19
C PRO A 32 5.06 10.05 6.02
N PHE A 33 4.94 8.95 6.75
CA PHE A 33 3.87 7.97 6.61
C PHE A 33 2.62 8.38 7.39
N ASN A 34 2.79 8.68 8.68
CA ASN A 34 1.69 8.91 9.61
C ASN A 34 0.96 10.22 9.30
N GLY A 35 -0.37 10.15 9.19
CA GLY A 35 -1.21 11.31 8.85
C GLY A 35 -1.19 11.71 7.37
N HIS A 36 -0.46 11.00 6.51
CA HIS A 36 -0.42 11.23 5.06
C HIS A 36 -1.26 10.22 4.27
N LEU A 37 -1.98 9.33 4.97
CA LEU A 37 -2.80 8.30 4.37
C LEU A 37 -4.27 8.74 4.35
N ILE A 38 -4.91 8.52 3.21
CA ILE A 38 -6.33 8.82 3.00
C ILE A 38 -7.05 7.64 2.35
N THR A 39 -8.36 7.61 2.48
CA THR A 39 -9.22 6.64 1.81
C THR A 39 -10.52 7.28 1.31
N ARG A 40 -11.27 6.53 0.51
CA ARG A 40 -12.58 6.90 -0.04
C ARG A 40 -13.66 5.96 0.50
N ASN A 41 -13.73 5.88 1.82
CA ASN A 41 -14.79 5.15 2.48
C ASN A 41 -15.03 5.80 3.85
N SER A 42 -16.28 6.13 4.15
CA SER A 42 -16.66 6.54 5.50
C SER A 42 -16.58 5.37 6.48
N ASP A 43 -16.74 4.14 5.98
CA ASP A 43 -16.54 2.92 6.75
C ASP A 43 -15.08 2.45 6.62
N THR A 44 -14.30 2.74 7.65
CA THR A 44 -12.88 2.39 7.70
C THR A 44 -12.63 0.88 7.84
N SER A 45 -13.62 0.10 8.29
CA SER A 45 -13.48 -1.35 8.49
C SER A 45 -13.37 -2.13 7.17
N HIS A 46 -13.84 -1.55 6.07
CA HIS A 46 -13.87 -2.17 4.73
C HIS A 46 -13.06 -1.39 3.70
N VAL A 47 -11.97 -0.75 4.13
CA VAL A 47 -11.07 -0.02 3.23
C VAL A 47 -10.39 -0.97 2.25
N LYS A 48 -10.67 -0.76 0.96
CA LYS A 48 -10.06 -1.52 -0.15
C LYS A 48 -8.73 -0.93 -0.62
N ARG A 49 -8.58 0.39 -0.49
CA ARG A 49 -7.44 1.15 -1.02
C ARG A 49 -7.05 2.28 -0.07
N ILE A 50 -5.76 2.42 0.13
CA ILE A 50 -5.16 3.51 0.89
C ILE A 50 -4.33 4.33 -0.09
N TYR A 51 -4.53 5.65 -0.07
CA TYR A 51 -3.80 6.59 -0.91
C TYR A 51 -2.86 7.41 -0.04
N TYR A 52 -1.70 7.74 -0.58
CA TYR A 52 -0.73 8.63 0.05
C TYR A 52 -0.85 10.04 -0.54
N VAL A 53 -0.72 11.07 0.30
CA VAL A 53 -0.69 12.47 -0.11
C VAL A 53 0.58 13.17 0.38
N SER A 54 1.11 14.06 -0.45
CA SER A 54 2.21 14.95 -0.03
C SER A 54 1.74 15.90 1.07
N LYS A 55 2.69 16.51 1.80
CA LYS A 55 2.40 17.50 2.84
C LYS A 55 1.46 18.61 2.37
N PHE A 56 1.74 19.22 1.21
CA PHE A 56 0.91 20.33 0.72
C PHE A 56 -0.53 19.90 0.42
N VAL A 57 -0.71 18.70 -0.16
CA VAL A 57 -2.05 18.16 -0.43
C VAL A 57 -2.76 17.82 0.88
N LYS A 58 -2.06 17.27 1.88
CA LYS A 58 -2.58 17.04 3.22
C LYS A 58 -3.08 18.36 3.84
N ASP A 59 -2.27 19.42 3.81
CA ASP A 59 -2.61 20.73 4.38
C ASP A 59 -3.88 21.30 3.71
N ILE A 60 -4.02 21.17 2.38
CA ILE A 60 -5.24 21.55 1.64
C ILE A 60 -6.45 20.72 2.08
N LEU A 61 -6.28 19.41 2.26
CA LEU A 61 -7.37 18.53 2.72
C LEU A 61 -7.84 18.94 4.11
N GLU A 62 -6.92 19.19 5.05
CA GLU A 62 -7.22 19.69 6.40
C GLU A 62 -8.00 21.01 6.36
N LEU A 63 -7.57 21.96 5.52
CA LEU A 63 -8.30 23.21 5.30
C LEU A 63 -9.71 22.96 4.76
N ASN A 64 -9.85 22.09 3.76
CA ASN A 64 -11.16 21.72 3.23
C ASN A 64 -12.07 21.13 4.31
N PHE A 65 -11.57 20.25 5.18
CA PHE A 65 -12.34 19.75 6.32
C PHE A 65 -12.76 20.86 7.27
N SER A 66 -11.83 21.75 7.64
CA SER A 66 -12.11 22.86 8.56
C SER A 66 -13.15 23.86 8.02
N ALA A 67 -13.21 24.03 6.70
CA ALA A 67 -14.18 24.88 6.02
C ALA A 67 -15.54 24.20 5.76
N GLY A 68 -15.78 23.01 6.33
CA GLY A 68 -17.03 22.27 6.14
C GLY A 68 -17.11 21.49 4.83
N GLN A 69 -15.96 21.06 4.29
CA GLN A 69 -15.81 20.25 3.08
C GLN A 69 -16.44 20.88 1.83
N GLN A 70 -16.12 22.14 1.54
CA GLN A 70 -16.66 22.87 0.39
C GLN A 70 -16.23 22.28 -0.97
N LEU A 71 -15.09 21.60 -1.02
CA LEU A 71 -14.56 21.01 -2.26
C LEU A 71 -15.08 19.59 -2.48
N LYS A 72 -15.69 19.39 -3.66
CA LYS A 72 -16.02 18.06 -4.18
C LYS A 72 -14.79 17.45 -4.86
N ILE A 73 -14.02 16.67 -4.11
CA ILE A 73 -12.80 16.04 -4.62
C ILE A 73 -13.16 14.74 -5.34
N THR A 74 -12.85 14.64 -6.64
CA THR A 74 -13.10 13.44 -7.45
C THR A 74 -11.92 12.46 -7.46
N SER A 75 -10.70 12.98 -7.31
CA SER A 75 -9.47 12.19 -7.17
C SER A 75 -8.41 13.02 -6.44
N VAL A 76 -7.59 12.36 -5.62
CA VAL A 76 -6.48 13.00 -4.89
C VAL A 76 -5.55 11.91 -4.37
N GLY A 77 -4.26 12.23 -4.31
CA GLY A 77 -3.23 11.33 -3.82
C GLY A 77 -2.89 10.20 -4.79
N MET A 78 -1.93 9.39 -4.38
CA MET A 78 -1.44 8.25 -5.13
C MET A 78 -1.87 6.96 -4.44
N LYS A 79 -2.44 6.01 -5.19
CA LYS A 79 -2.81 4.70 -4.64
C LYS A 79 -1.55 4.01 -4.12
N MET A 80 -1.44 3.90 -2.82
CA MET A 80 -0.24 3.42 -2.16
C MET A 80 -0.35 1.94 -1.83
N PHE A 81 -1.48 1.55 -1.23
CA PHE A 81 -1.74 0.18 -0.83
C PHE A 81 -3.11 -0.30 -1.28
N GLU A 82 -3.21 -1.60 -1.53
CA GLU A 82 -4.46 -2.30 -1.82
C GLU A 82 -4.66 -3.42 -0.82
N ARG A 83 -5.90 -3.59 -0.35
CA ARG A 83 -6.25 -4.69 0.54
C ARG A 83 -6.09 -6.01 -0.21
N GLN A 84 -5.39 -6.96 0.42
CA GLN A 84 -5.28 -8.32 -0.07
C GLN A 84 -6.65 -9.03 0.06
N THR A 85 -7.01 -9.85 -0.92
CA THR A 85 -8.28 -10.60 -0.90
C THR A 85 -8.05 -12.04 -0.46
N ALA A 86 -9.05 -12.70 0.14
CA ALA A 86 -8.93 -14.05 0.69
C ALA A 86 -8.46 -15.15 -0.30
N ARG A 87 -8.41 -14.86 -1.61
CA ARG A 87 -7.78 -15.74 -2.61
C ARG A 87 -6.24 -15.74 -2.55
N GLU A 88 -5.64 -14.79 -1.83
CA GLU A 88 -4.19 -14.59 -1.68
C GLU A 88 -3.65 -15.13 -0.34
N GLY A 89 -4.45 -15.96 0.38
CA GLY A 89 -4.07 -16.58 1.65
C GLY A 89 -4.75 -15.91 2.84
N THR A 90 -5.49 -16.68 3.63
CA THR A 90 -6.21 -16.21 4.82
C THR A 90 -5.31 -15.84 6.00
N ASP A 91 -4.01 -16.12 5.89
CA ASP A 91 -3.02 -15.93 6.95
C ASP A 91 -1.95 -14.89 6.59
N ALA A 92 -2.18 -14.04 5.58
CA ALA A 92 -1.23 -13.00 5.21
C ALA A 92 -0.99 -12.07 6.42
N PRO A 93 0.25 -11.95 6.93
CA PRO A 93 0.57 -11.19 8.15
C PRO A 93 0.30 -9.69 8.02
N CYS A 94 0.13 -9.19 6.78
CA CYS A 94 -0.30 -7.83 6.49
C CYS A 94 -1.49 -7.84 5.52
N ALA A 95 -2.58 -7.19 5.92
CA ALA A 95 -3.81 -7.14 5.12
C ALA A 95 -3.70 -6.27 3.85
N PHE A 96 -2.59 -5.55 3.66
CA PHE A 96 -2.40 -4.60 2.57
C PHE A 96 -1.08 -4.84 1.86
N ARG A 97 -1.13 -4.86 0.52
CA ARG A 97 0.05 -4.93 -0.34
C ARG A 97 0.37 -3.57 -0.95
N ILE A 98 1.65 -3.30 -1.17
CA ILE A 98 2.10 -2.10 -1.90
C ILE A 98 1.59 -2.19 -3.35
N SER A 99 1.04 -1.08 -3.84
CA SER A 99 0.63 -0.97 -5.24
C SER A 99 1.84 -0.63 -6.12
N SER A 100 1.83 -1.09 -7.37
CA SER A 100 2.90 -0.77 -8.35
C SER A 100 3.12 0.74 -8.57
N LYS A 101 2.09 1.57 -8.35
CA LYS A 101 2.21 3.03 -8.40
C LYS A 101 2.91 3.61 -7.17
N GLY A 102 2.69 3.00 -6.00
CA GLY A 102 3.28 3.44 -4.74
C GLY A 102 4.72 2.99 -4.57
N LEU A 103 5.08 1.84 -5.13
CA LEU A 103 6.38 1.21 -4.93
C LEU A 103 7.57 2.16 -5.19
N PRO A 104 7.67 2.90 -6.32
CA PRO A 104 8.84 3.76 -6.56
C PRO A 104 9.04 4.86 -5.50
N LEU A 105 7.96 5.32 -4.85
CA LEU A 105 8.03 6.37 -3.84
C LEU A 105 8.55 5.84 -2.50
N ILE A 106 8.13 4.64 -2.11
CA ILE A 106 8.44 4.08 -0.78
C ILE A 106 9.64 3.14 -0.79
N LEU A 107 10.04 2.62 -1.96
CA LEU A 107 11.14 1.66 -2.07
C LEU A 107 12.43 2.09 -1.35
N PRO A 108 12.88 3.37 -1.39
CA PRO A 108 14.07 3.79 -0.64
C PRO A 108 13.95 3.69 0.88
N TYR A 109 12.73 3.53 1.39
CA TYR A 109 12.39 3.51 2.81
C TYR A 109 11.91 2.12 3.27
N ILE A 110 11.92 1.10 2.41
CA ILE A 110 11.54 -0.26 2.78
C ILE A 110 12.78 -1.06 3.16
N THR A 111 12.71 -1.78 4.28
CA THR A 111 13.84 -2.56 4.80
C THR A 111 13.55 -4.06 4.91
N LYS A 112 12.29 -4.48 4.80
CA LYS A 112 11.86 -5.88 4.81
C LYS A 112 11.14 -6.22 3.50
N GLN A 113 10.82 -7.50 3.30
CA GLN A 113 10.13 -7.97 2.10
C GLN A 113 10.95 -7.79 0.81
N ILE A 114 12.28 -7.84 0.91
CA ILE A 114 13.23 -7.66 -0.20
C ILE A 114 14.04 -8.93 -0.36
N ILE A 115 14.02 -9.50 -1.57
CA ILE A 115 14.91 -10.55 -2.03
C ILE A 115 15.58 -10.13 -3.34
N GLN A 116 16.80 -10.61 -3.56
CA GLN A 116 17.58 -10.31 -4.76
C GLN A 116 17.57 -11.55 -5.65
N ALA A 117 17.02 -11.42 -6.86
CA ALA A 117 16.99 -12.48 -7.84
C ALA A 117 18.26 -12.45 -8.71
N SER A 118 18.71 -13.62 -9.17
CA SER A 118 19.70 -13.69 -10.24
C SER A 118 19.12 -13.13 -11.55
N PRO A 119 19.93 -12.69 -12.53
CA PRO A 119 19.39 -12.28 -13.83
C PRO A 119 18.56 -13.37 -14.54
N VAL A 120 18.88 -14.64 -14.30
CA VAL A 120 18.15 -15.79 -14.86
C VAL A 120 16.77 -15.89 -14.22
N ASP A 121 16.70 -15.88 -12.89
CA ASP A 121 15.43 -15.97 -12.16
C ASP A 121 14.57 -14.73 -12.35
N PHE A 122 15.20 -13.55 -12.41
CA PHE A 122 14.50 -12.31 -12.71
C PHE A 122 13.89 -12.34 -14.12
N LYS A 123 14.60 -12.89 -15.11
CA LYS A 123 14.05 -13.10 -16.44
C LYS A 123 12.88 -14.08 -16.40
N HIS A 124 12.98 -15.19 -15.67
CA HIS A 124 11.86 -16.14 -15.52
C HIS A 124 10.62 -15.45 -14.94
N LEU A 125 10.78 -14.66 -13.86
CA LEU A 125 9.70 -13.86 -13.26
C LEU A 125 9.03 -12.86 -14.22
N LEU A 126 9.76 -12.37 -15.22
CA LEU A 126 9.22 -11.43 -16.22
C LEU A 126 8.52 -12.14 -17.38
N GLN A 127 8.88 -13.39 -17.68
CA GLN A 127 8.35 -14.13 -18.82
C GLN A 127 7.10 -14.93 -18.45
N ASP A 128 7.12 -15.54 -17.27
CA ASP A 128 6.05 -16.41 -16.81
C ASP A 128 5.13 -15.67 -15.84
N LYS A 129 3.83 -15.92 -15.98
CA LYS A 129 2.82 -15.29 -15.12
C LYS A 129 2.92 -15.78 -13.67
N ASP A 130 3.18 -17.07 -13.49
CA ASP A 130 3.24 -17.76 -12.20
C ASP A 130 4.44 -18.72 -12.25
N VAL A 131 5.40 -18.57 -11.32
CA VAL A 131 6.60 -19.41 -11.21
C VAL A 131 6.56 -20.12 -9.86
N LYS A 132 6.73 -21.44 -9.82
CA LYS A 132 6.79 -22.16 -8.55
C LYS A 132 8.13 -21.88 -7.87
N PHE A 133 8.15 -21.83 -6.54
CA PHE A 133 9.39 -21.62 -5.78
C PHE A 133 10.47 -22.68 -6.06
N THR A 134 10.06 -23.89 -6.46
CA THR A 134 10.96 -24.98 -6.84
C THR A 134 11.58 -24.83 -8.23
N ASP A 135 11.05 -23.92 -9.06
CA ASP A 135 11.42 -23.80 -10.47
C ASP A 135 12.47 -22.70 -10.70
N PHE A 136 12.91 -22.01 -9.63
CA PHE A 136 14.02 -21.07 -9.68
C PHE A 136 15.36 -21.80 -9.84
N ALA A 137 16.23 -21.21 -10.66
CA ALA A 137 17.59 -21.70 -10.88
C ALA A 137 18.42 -21.60 -9.58
N ASP A 138 18.22 -20.53 -8.79
CA ASP A 138 18.74 -20.42 -7.43
C ASP A 138 17.74 -21.01 -6.41
N ALA A 139 18.04 -22.20 -5.91
CA ALA A 139 17.22 -22.87 -4.90
C ALA A 139 17.15 -22.10 -3.57
N GLU A 140 18.18 -21.33 -3.21
CA GLU A 140 18.16 -20.48 -2.01
C GLU A 140 17.24 -19.27 -2.20
N PHE A 141 17.15 -18.73 -3.42
CA PHE A 141 16.17 -17.69 -3.75
C PHE A 141 14.74 -18.20 -3.57
N GLY A 142 14.43 -19.40 -4.08
CA GLY A 142 13.12 -20.03 -3.91
C GLY A 142 12.74 -20.24 -2.43
N LYS A 143 13.67 -20.76 -1.62
CA LYS A 143 13.44 -20.94 -0.17
C LYS A 143 13.23 -19.61 0.56
N LYS A 144 13.98 -18.56 0.21
CA LYS A 144 13.80 -17.22 0.81
C LYS A 144 12.44 -16.62 0.42
N ALA A 145 12.02 -16.81 -0.83
CA ALA A 145 10.72 -16.36 -1.32
C ALA A 145 9.53 -17.04 -0.63
N GLU A 146 9.67 -18.32 -0.27
CA GLU A 146 8.64 -19.07 0.46
C GLU A 146 8.49 -18.62 1.92
N ASN A 147 9.57 -18.15 2.55
CA ASN A 147 9.63 -17.80 3.98
C ASN A 147 9.55 -16.28 4.24
N LEU A 148 9.08 -15.52 3.26
CA LEU A 148 9.07 -14.05 3.26
C LEU A 148 7.91 -13.44 4.04
#